data_AF-A0A7V9C4L4-F1
#
_entry.id   AF-A0A7V9C4L4-F1
#
_cell.length_a   1.000
_cell.length_b   1.000
_cell.length_c   1.000
_cell.angle_alpha   90.00
_cell.angle_beta   90.00
_cell.angle_gamma   90.00
#
_symmetry.space_group_name_H-M   'P 1'
#
loop_
_entity.id
_entity.type
_entity.pdbx_description
1 polymer ?
#
loop_
_entity_poly.entity_id
_entity_poly.type
_entity_poly.pdbx_seq_one_letter_code
_entity_poly.pdbx_strand_id
1 'polypeptide(L)'
;MNRNLIKIFTGFAGVLMIFLIADTSYAQMRREARGRSVNKAQVKAIINRVEDRVDNFVRNFDRSLDRSRLNNTNREDLLNKRASDLESATDELAREFDRRDRWAESREEVRKCLNIASDIDRNVRRNRYGRATEANWTRVRFELNTLADVYNMAKVGARVYR
;
A
#
# COMPACT_ATOMS: atom_id res chain seq x y z
N MET A 1 70.70 -50.03 -4.63
CA MET A 1 70.09 -51.34 -4.94
C MET A 1 68.58 -51.19 -4.86
N ASN A 2 67.92 -51.48 -5.97
CA ASN A 2 66.51 -51.86 -6.16
C ASN A 2 65.38 -50.82 -6.01
N ARG A 3 64.97 -50.35 -7.20
CA ARG A 3 63.59 -50.00 -7.57
C ARG A 3 62.66 -51.19 -7.29
N ASN A 4 61.41 -50.91 -6.91
CA ASN A 4 60.17 -51.59 -7.32
C ASN A 4 58.99 -50.98 -6.51
N LEU A 5 58.14 -50.14 -7.10
CA LEU A 5 56.97 -50.46 -7.94
C LEU A 5 55.65 -50.45 -7.12
N ILE A 6 55.08 -49.23 -7.09
CA ILE A 6 53.66 -48.88 -7.31
C ILE A 6 52.61 -49.88 -6.80
N LYS A 7 51.87 -49.45 -5.78
CA LYS A 7 50.45 -49.76 -5.62
C LYS A 7 49.68 -48.45 -5.46
N ILE A 8 48.92 -48.10 -6.49
CA ILE A 8 47.92 -47.03 -6.53
C ILE A 8 46.74 -47.51 -5.68
N PHE A 9 46.25 -46.72 -4.72
CA PHE A 9 44.82 -46.61 -4.38
C PHE A 9 44.60 -45.42 -3.41
N THR A 10 43.90 -44.41 -3.93
CA THR A 10 43.01 -43.42 -3.24
C THR A 10 43.42 -42.82 -1.90
N GLY A 11 43.48 -41.48 -1.84
CA GLY A 11 43.34 -40.78 -0.56
C GLY A 11 43.60 -39.27 -0.61
N PHE A 12 42.57 -38.51 -0.99
CA PHE A 12 42.25 -37.15 -0.53
C PHE A 12 43.32 -36.04 -0.61
N ALA A 13 43.20 -35.23 -1.68
CA ALA A 13 43.69 -33.86 -1.71
C ALA A 13 42.79 -32.97 -0.82
N GLY A 14 43.31 -32.53 0.33
CA GLY A 14 42.71 -31.49 1.16
C GLY A 14 43.17 -30.12 0.71
N VAL A 15 42.40 -29.46 -0.16
CA VAL A 15 42.62 -28.05 -0.52
C VAL A 15 41.98 -27.16 0.54
N LEU A 16 42.81 -26.36 1.19
CA LEU A 16 42.43 -25.24 2.05
C LEU A 16 41.71 -24.16 1.21
N MET A 17 40.43 -23.89 1.50
CA MET A 17 39.77 -22.64 1.11
C MET A 17 39.34 -21.88 2.35
N ILE A 18 40.05 -20.77 2.60
CA ILE A 18 39.71 -19.75 3.57
C ILE A 18 38.47 -19.01 3.05
N PHE A 19 37.31 -19.27 3.64
CA PHE A 19 36.15 -18.41 3.46
C PHE A 19 36.26 -17.23 4.44
N LEU A 20 36.47 -16.04 3.88
CA LEU A 20 36.25 -14.76 4.53
C LEU A 20 34.79 -14.71 4.98
N ILE A 21 34.55 -14.81 6.29
CA ILE A 21 33.29 -14.40 6.89
C ILE A 21 33.25 -12.88 6.72
N ALA A 22 32.68 -12.41 5.61
CA ALA A 22 32.21 -11.05 5.51
C ALA A 22 31.19 -10.87 6.63
N ASP A 23 31.46 -9.92 7.54
CA ASP A 23 30.56 -9.45 8.58
C ASP A 23 29.15 -9.21 8.00
N THR A 24 28.28 -10.22 8.10
CA THR A 24 26.83 -10.07 7.87
C THR A 24 26.16 -9.48 9.11
N SER A 25 26.85 -8.61 9.84
CA SER A 25 26.35 -7.91 11.02
C SER A 25 25.47 -6.70 10.62
N TYR A 26 25.54 -6.26 9.35
CA TYR A 26 24.73 -5.13 8.85
C TYR A 26 23.54 -5.55 7.96
N ALA A 27 23.38 -6.85 7.67
CA ALA A 27 22.26 -7.35 6.87
C ALA A 27 21.01 -7.71 7.72
N GLN A 28 21.14 -7.78 9.04
CA GLN A 28 20.02 -8.03 9.96
C GLN A 28 19.31 -6.75 10.42
N MET A 29 19.95 -5.58 10.34
CA MET A 29 19.35 -4.31 10.77
C MET A 29 18.27 -3.74 9.82
N ARG A 30 18.02 -4.36 8.66
CA ARG A 30 16.91 -3.99 7.75
C ARG A 30 15.70 -4.92 7.81
N ARG A 31 15.77 -6.04 8.55
CA ARG A 31 14.61 -6.93 8.74
C ARG A 31 13.90 -6.69 10.08
N GLU A 32 14.59 -6.17 11.09
CA GLU A 32 13.97 -5.85 12.39
C GLU A 32 13.23 -4.51 12.42
N ALA A 33 13.50 -3.59 11.49
CA ALA A 33 12.66 -2.39 11.30
C ALA A 33 11.25 -2.71 10.74
N ARG A 34 11.02 -3.95 10.26
CA ARG A 34 9.71 -4.50 9.87
C ARG A 34 8.99 -5.26 10.99
N GLY A 35 9.56 -5.27 12.20
CA GLY A 35 9.06 -6.03 13.35
C GLY A 35 8.23 -5.22 14.34
N ARG A 36 7.83 -3.98 14.03
CA ARG A 36 6.75 -3.35 14.82
C ARG A 36 5.46 -3.99 14.36
N SER A 37 5.08 -5.09 15.02
CA SER A 37 3.77 -5.71 14.85
C SER A 37 2.72 -4.61 14.97
N VAL A 38 2.13 -4.21 13.84
CA VAL A 38 1.11 -3.16 13.83
C VAL A 38 -0.08 -3.72 14.59
N ASN A 39 -0.45 -3.08 15.69
CA ASN A 39 -1.55 -3.55 16.52
C ASN A 39 -2.90 -2.99 16.01
N LYS A 40 -4.01 -3.58 16.44
CA LYS A 40 -5.36 -3.21 16.01
C LYS A 40 -5.65 -1.72 16.22
N ALA A 41 -5.21 -1.14 17.34
CA ALA A 41 -5.42 0.28 17.64
C ALA A 41 -4.67 1.20 16.67
N GLN A 42 -3.45 0.85 16.26
CA GLN A 42 -2.70 1.60 15.26
C GLN A 42 -3.39 1.55 13.88
N VAL A 43 -3.92 0.39 13.48
CA VAL A 43 -4.68 0.27 12.23
C VAL A 43 -5.98 1.06 12.31
N LYS A 44 -6.71 1.00 13.42
CA LYS A 44 -7.93 1.81 13.63
C LYS A 44 -7.63 3.31 13.49
N ALA A 45 -6.54 3.78 14.08
CA ALA A 45 -6.14 5.18 13.96
C ALA A 45 -5.82 5.58 12.51
N ILE A 46 -5.30 4.67 11.69
CA ILE A 46 -5.11 4.91 10.24
C ILE A 46 -6.46 4.96 9.53
N ILE A 47 -7.36 4.01 9.81
CA ILE A 47 -8.70 3.94 9.20
C ILE A 47 -9.50 5.21 9.50
N ASN A 48 -9.53 5.66 10.75
CA ASN A 48 -10.24 6.90 11.10
C ASN A 48 -9.67 8.13 10.36
N ARG A 49 -8.35 8.21 10.19
CA ARG A 49 -7.74 9.28 9.37
C ARG A 49 -8.12 9.17 7.90
N VAL A 50 -8.27 7.95 7.37
CA VAL A 50 -8.75 7.73 6.00
C VAL A 50 -10.18 8.27 5.87
N GLU A 51 -11.09 7.88 6.76
CA GLU A 51 -12.49 8.36 6.79
C GLU A 51 -12.54 9.89 6.86
N ASP A 52 -11.92 10.49 7.87
CA ASP A 52 -11.89 11.94 8.04
C ASP A 52 -11.40 12.66 6.77
N ARG A 53 -10.39 12.11 6.10
CA ARG A 53 -9.84 12.70 4.88
C ARG A 53 -10.77 12.51 3.69
N VAL A 54 -11.45 11.36 3.58
CA VAL A 54 -12.41 11.08 2.52
C VAL A 54 -13.64 11.97 2.66
N ASP A 55 -14.23 12.12 3.84
CA ASP A 55 -15.38 13.00 4.09
C ASP A 55 -15.05 14.45 3.72
N ASN A 56 -13.86 14.92 4.13
CA ASN A 56 -13.39 16.24 3.77
C ASN A 56 -13.13 16.37 2.26
N PHE A 57 -12.66 15.31 1.61
CA PHE A 57 -12.48 15.30 0.17
C PHE A 57 -13.83 15.37 -0.55
N VAL A 58 -14.80 14.50 -0.25
CA VAL A 58 -16.14 14.50 -0.86
C VAL A 58 -16.78 15.89 -0.76
N ARG A 59 -16.85 16.46 0.45
CA ARG A 59 -17.44 17.79 0.68
C ARG A 59 -16.77 18.93 -0.08
N ASN A 60 -15.48 18.82 -0.38
CA ASN A 60 -14.75 19.84 -1.14
C ASN A 60 -14.71 19.55 -2.65
N PHE A 61 -14.79 18.28 -3.02
CA PHE A 61 -14.72 17.81 -4.39
C PHE A 61 -15.97 18.22 -5.15
N ASP A 62 -17.14 18.00 -4.56
CA ASP A 62 -18.45 18.42 -5.07
C ASP A 62 -18.46 19.93 -5.39
N ARG A 63 -18.16 20.77 -4.39
CA ARG A 63 -18.07 22.24 -4.56
C ARG A 63 -17.02 22.67 -5.59
N SER A 64 -15.96 21.90 -5.77
CA SER A 64 -14.92 22.22 -6.77
C SER A 64 -15.37 21.86 -8.18
N LEU A 65 -16.18 20.81 -8.34
CA LEU A 65 -16.75 20.42 -9.61
C LEU A 65 -17.83 21.42 -10.05
N ASP A 66 -18.69 21.87 -9.13
CA ASP A 66 -19.70 22.92 -9.35
C ASP A 66 -19.09 24.23 -9.88
N ARG A 67 -17.86 24.54 -9.47
CA ARG A 67 -17.13 25.76 -9.86
C ARG A 67 -16.23 25.55 -11.08
N SER A 68 -16.23 24.35 -11.65
CA SER A 68 -15.40 23.99 -12.78
C SER A 68 -16.18 23.98 -14.09
N ARG A 69 -15.48 23.73 -15.20
CA ARG A 69 -16.10 23.51 -16.52
C ARG A 69 -16.87 22.18 -16.62
N LEU A 70 -16.83 21.36 -15.58
CA LEU A 70 -17.59 20.11 -15.48
C LEU A 70 -18.97 20.28 -14.84
N ASN A 71 -19.29 21.45 -14.30
CA ASN A 71 -20.59 21.70 -13.70
C ASN A 71 -21.73 21.37 -14.69
N ASN A 72 -22.74 20.65 -14.22
CA ASN A 72 -23.88 20.12 -14.97
C ASN A 72 -23.47 19.20 -16.13
N THR A 73 -22.42 18.39 -15.94
CA THR A 73 -22.02 17.38 -16.93
C THR A 73 -22.09 15.98 -16.36
N ASN A 74 -22.39 14.99 -17.22
CA ASN A 74 -22.33 13.57 -16.85
C ASN A 74 -20.97 13.15 -16.23
N ARG A 75 -19.91 13.90 -16.53
CA ARG A 75 -18.58 13.64 -15.97
C ARG A 75 -18.49 14.08 -14.51
N GLU A 76 -19.09 15.21 -14.13
CA GLU A 76 -19.22 15.61 -12.73
C GLU A 76 -20.01 14.58 -11.93
N ASP A 77 -21.18 14.17 -12.43
CA ASP A 77 -22.03 13.16 -11.77
C ASP A 77 -21.26 11.86 -11.52
N LEU A 78 -20.53 11.38 -12.54
CA LEU A 78 -19.70 10.19 -12.41
C LEU A 78 -18.63 10.35 -11.33
N LEU A 79 -17.98 11.51 -11.25
CA LEU A 79 -16.92 11.78 -10.28
C LEU A 79 -17.45 11.89 -8.86
N ASN A 80 -18.56 12.63 -8.67
CA ASN A 80 -19.27 12.71 -7.40
C ASN A 80 -19.76 11.34 -6.95
N LYS A 81 -20.28 10.52 -7.87
CA LYS A 81 -20.67 9.15 -7.57
C LYS A 81 -19.48 8.32 -7.10
N ARG A 82 -18.32 8.40 -7.77
CA ARG A 82 -17.11 7.68 -7.34
C ARG A 82 -16.59 8.16 -5.99
N ALA A 83 -16.64 9.46 -5.71
CA ALA A 83 -16.24 10.01 -4.42
C ALA A 83 -17.15 9.50 -3.29
N SER A 84 -18.47 9.48 -3.52
CA SER A 84 -19.46 8.92 -2.60
C SER A 84 -19.33 7.40 -2.42
N ASP A 85 -19.00 6.66 -3.49
CA ASP A 85 -18.73 5.22 -3.40
C ASP A 85 -17.48 4.95 -2.52
N LEU A 86 -16.47 5.83 -2.58
CA LEU A 86 -15.28 5.72 -1.73
C LEU A 86 -15.62 5.97 -0.26
N GLU A 87 -16.37 7.03 0.04
CA GLU A 87 -16.88 7.35 1.39
C GLU A 87 -17.66 6.18 1.98
N SER A 88 -18.62 5.66 1.21
CA SER A 88 -19.41 4.49 1.63
C SER A 88 -18.53 3.26 1.92
N ALA A 89 -17.49 3.04 1.12
CA ALA A 89 -16.55 1.93 1.30
C ALA A 89 -15.65 2.13 2.53
N THR A 90 -15.24 3.36 2.84
CA THR A 90 -14.44 3.66 4.04
C THR A 90 -15.27 3.55 5.32
N ASP A 91 -16.54 3.98 5.29
CA ASP A 91 -17.49 3.80 6.39
C ASP A 91 -17.77 2.31 6.66
N GLU A 92 -17.92 1.53 5.60
CA GLU A 92 -18.05 0.08 5.70
C GLU A 92 -16.79 -0.54 6.29
N LEU A 93 -15.60 -0.14 5.81
CA LEU A 93 -14.33 -0.60 6.35
C LEU A 93 -14.24 -0.35 7.87
N ALA A 94 -14.53 0.86 8.35
CA ALA A 94 -14.40 1.14 9.78
C ALA A 94 -15.42 0.39 10.63
N ARG A 95 -16.67 0.30 10.16
CA ARG A 95 -17.71 -0.48 10.84
C ARG A 95 -17.35 -1.95 10.93
N GLU A 96 -16.88 -2.55 9.83
CA GLU A 96 -16.44 -3.95 9.82
C GLU A 96 -15.18 -4.16 10.66
N PHE A 97 -14.25 -3.21 10.63
CA PHE A 97 -13.04 -3.26 11.45
C PHE A 97 -13.35 -3.28 12.95
N ASP A 98 -14.35 -2.53 13.39
CA ASP A 98 -14.76 -2.50 14.79
C ASP A 98 -15.40 -3.81 15.24
N ARG A 99 -16.08 -4.52 14.33
CA ARG A 99 -16.72 -5.82 14.58
C ARG A 99 -15.73 -6.99 14.62
N ARG A 100 -14.60 -6.88 13.92
CA ARG A 100 -13.62 -7.98 13.77
C ARG A 100 -12.59 -7.99 14.88
N ASP A 101 -12.13 -9.15 15.30
CA ASP A 101 -11.14 -9.25 16.37
C ASP A 101 -9.74 -8.86 15.91
N ARG A 102 -9.33 -9.31 14.72
CA ARG A 102 -8.00 -9.04 14.17
C ARG A 102 -8.10 -8.04 13.03
N TRP A 103 -7.19 -7.07 13.03
CA TRP A 103 -7.11 -6.07 11.96
C TRP A 103 -6.94 -6.70 10.57
N ALA A 104 -6.21 -7.82 10.48
CA ALA A 104 -5.92 -8.49 9.22
C ALA A 104 -7.19 -9.03 8.51
N GLU A 105 -8.30 -9.19 9.25
CA GLU A 105 -9.56 -9.69 8.69
C GLU A 105 -10.20 -8.65 7.77
N SER A 106 -9.98 -7.34 7.96
CA SER A 106 -10.55 -6.28 7.10
C SER A 106 -9.86 -6.11 5.73
N ARG A 107 -9.16 -7.15 5.26
CA ARG A 107 -8.32 -7.10 4.05
C ARG A 107 -9.14 -6.81 2.79
N GLU A 108 -10.36 -7.33 2.70
CA GLU A 108 -11.19 -7.21 1.50
C GLU A 108 -11.79 -5.80 1.38
N GLU A 109 -12.19 -5.22 2.50
CA GLU A 109 -12.72 -3.86 2.62
C GLU A 109 -11.64 -2.83 2.24
N VAL A 110 -10.39 -3.05 2.70
CA VAL A 110 -9.24 -2.23 2.27
C VAL A 110 -9.03 -2.34 0.77
N ARG A 111 -9.10 -3.55 0.19
CA ARG A 111 -8.97 -3.74 -1.26
C ARG A 111 -10.06 -2.99 -2.02
N LYS A 112 -11.31 -3.02 -1.55
CA LYS A 112 -12.45 -2.28 -2.13
C LYS A 112 -12.17 -0.77 -2.14
N CYS A 113 -11.70 -0.21 -1.02
CA CYS A 113 -11.31 1.20 -0.93
C CYS A 113 -10.21 1.56 -1.94
N LEU A 114 -9.15 0.75 -2.03
CA LEU A 114 -8.01 0.99 -2.92
C LEU A 114 -8.39 0.90 -4.42
N ASN A 115 -9.33 0.03 -4.77
CA ASN A 115 -9.89 -0.08 -6.12
C ASN A 115 -10.60 1.22 -6.52
N ILE A 116 -11.57 1.66 -5.73
CA ILE A 116 -12.35 2.88 -6.00
C ILE A 116 -11.43 4.11 -6.05
N ALA A 117 -10.51 4.21 -5.09
CA ALA A 117 -9.54 5.30 -5.05
C ALA A 117 -8.63 5.34 -6.27
N SER A 118 -8.27 4.19 -6.85
CA SER A 118 -7.42 4.13 -8.05
C SER A 118 -8.13 4.65 -9.30
N ASP A 119 -9.45 4.49 -9.37
CA ASP A 119 -10.24 5.09 -10.44
C ASP A 119 -10.37 6.61 -10.28
N ILE A 120 -10.55 7.11 -9.05
CA ILE A 120 -10.53 8.55 -8.77
C ILE A 120 -9.16 9.15 -9.11
N ASP A 121 -8.05 8.53 -8.67
CA ASP A 121 -6.68 8.99 -8.94
C ASP A 121 -6.42 9.20 -10.43
N ARG A 122 -6.90 8.26 -11.25
CA ARG A 122 -6.77 8.32 -12.71
C ARG A 122 -7.50 9.53 -13.30
N ASN A 123 -8.69 9.85 -12.78
CA ASN A 123 -9.48 10.99 -13.25
C ASN A 123 -8.88 12.33 -12.79
N VAL A 124 -8.48 12.42 -11.51
CA VAL A 124 -7.85 13.63 -10.95
C VAL A 124 -6.57 13.99 -11.69
N ARG A 125 -5.71 13.00 -11.97
CA ARG A 125 -4.47 13.24 -12.72
C ARG A 125 -4.68 13.66 -14.17
N ARG A 126 -5.77 13.21 -14.81
CA ARG A 126 -6.03 13.48 -16.23
C ARG A 126 -6.61 14.88 -16.46
N ASN A 127 -7.45 15.37 -15.54
CA ASN A 127 -8.34 16.49 -15.86
C ASN A 127 -8.09 17.78 -15.06
N ARG A 128 -7.03 17.84 -14.23
CA ARG A 128 -6.58 19.04 -13.48
C ARG A 128 -7.73 19.84 -12.85
N TYR A 129 -8.36 19.28 -11.82
CA TYR A 129 -9.54 19.87 -11.13
C TYR A 129 -9.23 21.07 -10.23
N GLY A 130 -8.03 21.65 -10.35
CA GLY A 130 -7.59 22.81 -9.58
C GLY A 130 -6.79 22.42 -8.33
N ARG A 131 -5.95 23.36 -7.88
CA ARG A 131 -4.94 23.12 -6.84
C ARG A 131 -5.52 22.62 -5.51
N ALA A 132 -6.67 23.16 -5.10
CA ALA A 132 -7.30 22.78 -3.83
C ALA A 132 -7.76 21.31 -3.85
N THR A 133 -8.43 20.89 -4.92
CA THR A 133 -8.90 19.52 -5.12
C THR A 133 -7.74 18.53 -5.24
N GLU A 134 -6.72 18.86 -6.02
CA GLU A 134 -5.52 18.03 -6.16
C GLU A 134 -4.76 17.88 -4.83
N ALA A 135 -4.66 18.94 -4.04
CA ALA A 135 -4.06 18.90 -2.71
C ALA A 135 -4.87 18.03 -1.73
N ASN A 136 -6.20 18.15 -1.74
CA ASN A 136 -7.08 17.32 -0.92
C ASN A 136 -7.01 15.84 -1.33
N TRP A 137 -7.04 15.56 -2.64
CA TRP A 137 -6.87 14.20 -3.17
C TRP A 137 -5.52 13.59 -2.76
N THR A 138 -4.44 14.39 -2.82
CA THR A 138 -3.10 13.93 -2.43
C THR A 138 -3.06 13.47 -0.97
N ARG A 139 -3.80 14.14 -0.07
CA ARG A 139 -3.91 13.75 1.35
C ARG A 139 -4.68 12.44 1.52
N VAL A 140 -5.82 12.27 0.84
CA VAL A 140 -6.58 11.01 0.84
C VAL A 140 -5.71 9.86 0.33
N ARG A 141 -5.05 10.07 -0.81
CA ARG A 141 -4.14 9.09 -1.40
C ARG A 141 -2.99 8.71 -0.47
N PHE A 142 -2.47 9.65 0.30
CA PHE A 142 -1.41 9.38 1.28
C PHE A 142 -1.88 8.44 2.38
N GLU A 143 -3.04 8.70 3.00
CA GLU A 143 -3.56 7.83 4.07
C GLU A 143 -3.94 6.45 3.53
N LEU A 144 -4.58 6.37 2.35
CA LEU A 144 -4.89 5.10 1.71
C LEU A 144 -3.64 4.29 1.36
N ASN A 145 -2.55 4.94 0.94
CA ASN A 145 -1.28 4.26 0.70
C ASN A 145 -0.60 3.80 1.99
N THR A 146 -0.79 4.53 3.09
CA THR A 146 -0.35 4.09 4.42
C THR A 146 -1.08 2.81 4.82
N LEU A 147 -2.39 2.76 4.58
CA LEU A 147 -3.20 1.55 4.81
C LEU A 147 -2.77 0.40 3.88
N ALA A 148 -2.50 0.68 2.60
CA ALA A 148 -1.97 -0.31 1.67
C ALA A 148 -0.64 -0.90 2.15
N ASP A 149 0.26 -0.07 2.70
CA ASP A 149 1.54 -0.53 3.26
C ASP A 149 1.33 -1.47 4.46
N VAL A 150 0.39 -1.17 5.36
CA VAL A 150 0.03 -2.04 6.50
C VAL A 150 -0.46 -3.42 6.02
N TYR A 151 -1.30 -3.45 4.99
CA TYR A 151 -1.84 -4.69 4.44
C TYR A 151 -0.94 -5.33 3.37
N ASN A 152 0.27 -4.79 3.12
CA ASN A 152 1.15 -5.25 2.05
C ASN A 152 0.42 -5.39 0.70
N MET A 153 -0.30 -4.33 0.33
CA MET A 153 -1.06 -4.22 -0.92
C MET A 153 -0.42 -3.22 -1.87
N ALA A 154 -0.88 -3.24 -3.12
CA ALA A 154 -0.47 -2.22 -4.07
C ALA A 154 -1.02 -0.84 -3.67
N LYS A 155 -0.33 0.20 -4.09
CA LYS A 155 -0.72 1.59 -3.80
C LYS A 155 -1.78 2.08 -4.78
N VAL A 156 -2.51 3.10 -4.37
CA VAL A 156 -3.47 3.81 -5.22
C VAL A 156 -2.78 4.29 -6.50
N GLY A 157 -3.36 3.90 -7.63
CA GLY A 157 -2.85 4.15 -8.98
C GLY A 157 -1.96 3.04 -9.55
N ALA A 158 -1.73 1.94 -8.81
CA ALA A 158 -1.04 0.77 -9.34
C ALA A 158 -1.87 0.06 -10.43
N ARG A 159 -1.18 -0.63 -11.35
CA ARG A 159 -1.80 -1.34 -12.49
C ARG A 159 -2.72 -2.50 -12.09
N VAL A 160 -2.60 -3.02 -10.86
CA VAL A 160 -3.39 -4.16 -10.37
C VAL A 160 -4.85 -3.81 -10.09
N TYR A 161 -5.17 -2.51 -9.92
CA TYR A 161 -6.52 -2.02 -9.63
C TYR A 161 -7.22 -1.55 -10.92
N ARG A 162 -7.19 -2.38 -11.97
CA ARG A 162 -7.75 -2.10 -13.29
C ARG A 162 -8.97 -2.96 -13.58
#